data_AF-A0A436GYH8-F1
#
_entry.id   AF-A0A436GYH8-F1
#
_cell.length_a   1.000
_cell.length_b   1.000
_cell.length_c   1.000
_cell.angle_alpha   90.00
_cell.angle_beta   90.00
_cell.angle_gamma   90.00
#
_symmetry.space_group_name_H-M   'P 1'
#
loop_
_entity.id
_entity.type
_entity.pdbx_description
1 polymer ?
#
loop_
_entity_poly.entity_id
_entity_poly.type
_entity_poly.pdbx_seq_one_letter_code
_entity_poly.pdbx_strand_id
1 'polypeptide(L)'
;VPGLTVAVFAISAGLAGLAGAVDIIGVQGNVRADWNPAYGLAVIPAVFLARMNGFAAIGFVFLLSVLSIGGESAARRLGVPNHFTLVLVSIVLIVLALAEYFDHRYNQSRRA
;
A
#
# COMPACT_ATOMS: atom_id res chain seq x y z
N VAL A 1 16.06 -0.75 28.71
CA VAL A 1 14.81 -0.82 27.90
C VAL A 1 14.37 0.47 27.21
N PRO A 2 14.62 1.71 27.70
CA PRO A 2 14.10 2.91 27.01
C PRO A 2 14.75 3.18 25.66
N GLY A 3 16.02 2.81 25.47
CA GLY A 3 16.74 3.02 24.21
C GLY A 3 16.14 2.29 23.01
N LEU A 4 15.61 1.07 23.20
CA LEU A 4 14.98 0.31 22.12
C LEU A 4 13.66 0.95 21.68
N THR A 5 12.85 1.41 22.63
CA THR A 5 11.60 2.13 22.36
C THR A 5 11.87 3.41 21.59
N VAL A 6 12.83 4.22 22.03
CA VAL A 6 13.21 5.47 21.35
C VAL A 6 13.71 5.19 19.92
N ALA A 7 14.54 4.16 19.74
CA ALA A 7 15.04 3.78 18.42
C ALA A 7 13.91 3.34 17.47
N VAL A 8 12.97 2.52 17.95
CA VAL A 8 11.82 2.05 17.14
C VAL A 8 10.93 3.22 16.72
N PHE A 9 10.59 4.12 17.65
CA PHE A 9 9.78 5.30 17.32
C PHE A 9 10.51 6.25 16.36
N ALA A 10 11.82 6.47 16.56
CA ALA A 10 12.60 7.33 15.67
C ALA A 10 12.67 6.77 14.25
N ILE A 11 12.91 5.47 14.08
CA ILE A 11 12.96 4.82 12.77
C ILE A 11 11.57 4.86 12.11
N SER A 12 10.50 4.52 12.85
CA SER A 12 9.14 4.52 12.31
C SER A 12 8.69 5.92 11.89
N ALA A 13 8.91 6.93 12.73
CA ALA A 13 8.59 8.33 12.41
C ALA A 13 9.42 8.84 11.22
N GLY A 14 10.70 8.45 11.13
CA GLY A 14 11.56 8.77 10.00
C GLY A 14 11.03 8.20 8.68
N LEU A 15 10.62 6.92 8.67
CA LEU A 15 10.01 6.29 7.49
C LEU A 15 8.68 6.93 7.10
N ALA A 16 7.82 7.25 8.08
CA ALA A 16 6.55 7.95 7.83
C ALA A 16 6.78 9.36 7.25
N GLY A 17 7.76 10.10 7.79
CA GLY A 17 8.15 11.42 7.29
C GLY A 17 8.73 11.36 5.88
N LEU A 18 9.59 10.36 5.60
CA LEU A 18 10.13 10.13 4.25
C LEU A 18 9.02 9.83 3.24
N ALA A 19 8.04 9.00 3.61
CA ALA A 19 6.90 8.71 2.74
C ALA A 19 6.12 9.99 2.35
N GLY A 20 5.84 10.88 3.32
CA GLY A 20 5.18 12.16 3.05
C GLY A 20 6.04 13.13 2.23
N ALA A 21 7.34 13.20 2.50
CA ALA A 21 8.26 14.03 1.73
C ALA A 21 8.35 13.59 0.26
N VAL A 22 8.39 12.28 0.02
CA VAL A 22 8.40 11.70 -1.34
C VAL A 22 7.11 12.02 -2.09
N ASP A 23 5.95 11.95 -1.44
CA ASP A 23 4.67 12.30 -2.05
C ASP A 23 4.62 13.78 -2.47
N ILE A 24 5.05 14.68 -1.59
CA ILE A 24 5.02 16.12 -1.85
C ILE A 24 6.01 16.49 -2.96
N ILE A 25 7.25 16.02 -2.88
CA ILE A 25 8.30 16.37 -3.85
C ILE A 25 8.07 15.67 -5.18
N GLY A 26 7.55 14.44 -5.17
CA GLY A 26 7.38 13.61 -6.36
C GLY A 26 6.08 13.84 -7.12
N VAL A 27 4.96 14.06 -6.42
CA VAL A 27 3.62 14.11 -7.03
C VAL A 27 3.05 15.53 -7.03
N GLN A 28 3.05 16.20 -5.89
CA GLN A 28 2.38 17.51 -5.74
C GLN A 28 3.24 18.69 -6.21
N GLY A 29 4.57 18.61 -6.07
CA GLY A 29 5.52 19.69 -6.38
C GLY A 29 5.53 20.87 -5.40
N ASN A 30 4.45 21.09 -4.64
CA ASN A 30 4.43 22.03 -3.51
C ASN A 30 3.50 21.54 -2.38
N VAL A 31 3.70 22.08 -1.17
CA VAL A 31 2.83 21.79 -0.01
C VAL A 31 1.53 22.60 -0.11
N ARG A 32 0.44 21.94 -0.48
CA ARG A 32 -0.88 22.55 -0.60
C ARG A 32 -1.62 22.51 0.74
N ALA A 33 -2.43 23.53 1.01
CA ALA A 33 -3.26 23.60 2.23
C ALA A 33 -4.32 22.49 2.29
N ASP A 34 -4.73 21.96 1.14
CA ASP A 34 -5.68 20.86 0.97
C ASP A 34 -5.01 19.48 0.86
N TRP A 35 -3.71 19.35 1.16
CA TRP A 35 -3.00 18.08 1.06
C TRP A 35 -3.59 17.03 2.03
N ASN A 36 -4.20 16.00 1.44
CA ASN A 36 -4.77 14.87 2.16
C ASN A 36 -4.18 13.56 1.60
N PRO A 37 -3.27 12.89 2.33
CA PRO A 37 -2.70 11.60 1.95
C PRO A 37 -3.70 10.45 2.17
N ALA A 38 -4.75 10.39 1.35
CA ALA A 38 -5.80 9.37 1.43
C ALA A 38 -5.26 7.93 1.21
N TYR A 39 -4.12 7.79 0.54
CA TYR A 39 -3.47 6.50 0.31
C TYR A 39 -3.08 5.80 1.61
N GLY A 40 -2.75 6.55 2.68
CA GLY A 40 -2.36 5.97 3.97
C GLY A 40 -3.47 5.12 4.63
N LEU A 41 -4.73 5.49 4.42
CA LEU A 41 -5.87 4.71 4.90
C LEU A 41 -6.13 3.50 3.98
N ALA A 42 -5.90 3.64 2.68
CA ALA A 42 -6.15 2.60 1.69
C ALA A 42 -5.22 1.38 1.86
N VAL A 43 -4.02 1.55 2.43
CA VAL A 43 -3.09 0.44 2.69
C VAL A 43 -3.37 -0.33 3.97
N ILE A 44 -4.20 0.17 4.89
CA ILE A 44 -4.48 -0.49 6.18
C ILE A 44 -5.00 -1.93 5.99
N PRO A 45 -5.98 -2.22 5.11
CA PRO A 45 -6.46 -3.58 4.89
C PRO A 45 -5.37 -4.53 4.35
N ALA A 46 -4.47 -4.02 3.51
CA ALA A 46 -3.36 -4.81 2.96
C ALA A 46 -2.35 -5.22 4.05
N VAL A 47 -2.12 -4.35 5.05
CA VAL A 47 -1.28 -4.68 6.21
C VAL A 47 -1.92 -5.75 7.10
N PHE A 48 -3.25 -5.70 7.26
CA PHE A 48 -3.97 -6.75 8.00
C PHE A 48 -3.93 -8.10 7.26
N LEU A 49 -4.06 -8.08 5.94
CA LEU A 49 -3.91 -9.27 5.11
C LEU A 49 -2.53 -9.90 5.26
N ALA A 50 -1.48 -9.08 5.43
CA ALA A 50 -0.12 -9.50 5.75
C ALA A 50 0.08 -10.07 7.16
N ARG A 51 -0.99 -10.23 7.96
CA ARG A 51 -0.96 -10.77 9.33
C ARG A 51 0.05 -10.08 10.26
N MET A 52 0.23 -8.76 10.08
CA MET A 52 1.21 -7.95 10.83
C MET A 52 2.68 -8.41 10.65
N ASN A 53 2.98 -9.21 9.62
CA ASN A 53 4.36 -9.52 9.24
C ASN A 53 4.92 -8.37 8.38
N GLY A 54 5.95 -7.69 8.89
CA GLY A 54 6.54 -6.53 8.22
C GLY A 54 7.07 -6.82 6.81
N PHE A 55 7.66 -7.99 6.58
CA PHE A 55 8.18 -8.35 5.25
C PHE A 55 7.07 -8.63 4.24
N ALA A 56 6.02 -9.33 4.67
CA ALA A 56 4.85 -9.57 3.82
C ALA A 56 4.13 -8.25 3.50
N ALA A 57 3.98 -7.36 4.49
CA ALA A 57 3.32 -6.07 4.32
C ALA A 57 3.98 -5.21 3.22
N ILE A 58 5.32 -5.22 3.12
CA ILE A 58 6.04 -4.52 2.06
C ILE A 58 5.63 -5.06 0.67
N GLY A 59 5.61 -6.39 0.50
CA GLY A 59 5.23 -7.02 -0.77
C GLY A 59 3.78 -6.69 -1.17
N PHE A 60 2.87 -6.70 -0.21
CA PHE A 60 1.47 -6.36 -0.45
C PHE A 60 1.22 -4.93 -0.82
N VAL A 61 1.80 -4.00 -0.05
CA VAL A 61 1.67 -2.57 -0.32
C VAL A 61 2.28 -2.24 -1.68
N PHE A 62 3.40 -2.88 -2.03
CA PHE A 62 4.02 -2.73 -3.34
C PHE A 62 3.09 -3.21 -4.46
N LEU A 63 2.56 -4.43 -4.37
CA LEU A 63 1.67 -4.99 -5.39
C LEU A 63 0.38 -4.17 -5.54
N LEU A 64 -0.21 -3.73 -4.42
CA LEU A 64 -1.36 -2.83 -4.40
C LEU A 64 -1.05 -1.50 -5.10
N SER A 65 0.13 -0.92 -4.85
CA SER A 65 0.54 0.37 -5.44
C SER A 65 0.74 0.24 -6.95
N VAL A 66 1.48 -0.78 -7.41
CA VAL A 66 1.72 -1.06 -8.83
C VAL A 66 0.40 -1.21 -9.57
N LEU A 67 -0.52 -1.98 -9.01
CA LEU A 67 -1.76 -2.31 -9.69
C LEU A 67 -2.78 -1.15 -9.65
N SER A 68 -2.80 -0.36 -8.57
CA SER A 68 -3.61 0.86 -8.49
C SER A 68 -3.13 1.94 -9.47
N ILE A 69 -1.83 2.27 -9.45
CA ILE A 69 -1.24 3.30 -10.33
C ILE A 69 -1.27 2.85 -11.80
N GLY A 70 -0.99 1.57 -12.05
CA GLY A 70 -1.06 0.96 -13.37
C GLY A 70 -2.49 0.95 -13.92
N GLY A 71 -3.46 0.60 -13.08
CA GLY A 71 -4.88 0.61 -13.44
C GLY A 71 -5.40 2.01 -13.75
N GLU A 72 -5.06 3.01 -12.93
CA GLU A 72 -5.39 4.41 -13.22
C GLU A 72 -4.76 4.89 -14.52
N SER A 73 -3.49 4.55 -14.75
CA SER A 73 -2.79 4.89 -15.99
C SER A 73 -3.42 4.23 -17.21
N ALA A 74 -3.90 2.99 -17.10
CA ALA A 74 -4.63 2.30 -18.16
C ALA A 74 -6.00 2.93 -18.41
N ALA A 75 -6.76 3.25 -17.36
CA ALA A 75 -8.06 3.90 -17.46
C ALA A 75 -7.94 5.29 -18.13
N ARG A 76 -6.91 6.07 -17.78
CA ARG A 76 -6.62 7.36 -18.42
C ARG A 76 -6.32 7.22 -19.91
N ARG A 77 -5.56 6.19 -20.32
CA ARG A 77 -5.25 5.93 -21.75
C ARG A 77 -6.48 5.54 -22.56
N LEU A 78 -7.45 4.87 -21.94
CA LEU A 78 -8.69 4.44 -22.57
C LEU A 78 -9.78 5.53 -22.57
N GLY A 79 -9.53 6.69 -21.95
CA GLY A 79 -10.51 7.79 -21.89
C GLY A 79 -11.73 7.48 -21.02
N VAL A 80 -11.65 6.49 -20.14
CA VAL A 80 -12.77 6.04 -19.29
C VAL A 80 -12.84 6.90 -18.02
N PRO A 81 -14.04 7.26 -17.52
CA PRO A 81 -14.19 8.09 -16.32
C PRO A 81 -13.46 7.52 -15.09
N ASN A 82 -12.92 8.39 -14.24
CA ASN A 82 -12.12 8.05 -13.05
C ASN A 82 -12.84 7.19 -11.98
N HIS A 83 -14.14 6.96 -12.13
CA HIS A 83 -14.89 6.04 -11.26
C HIS A 83 -14.49 4.58 -11.53
N PHE A 84 -14.03 4.29 -12.76
CA PHE A 84 -13.47 3.00 -13.12
C PHE A 84 -12.22 2.66 -12.32
N THR A 85 -11.46 3.67 -11.90
CA THR A 85 -10.27 3.55 -11.06
C THR A 85 -10.62 2.96 -9.70
N LEU A 86 -11.71 3.41 -9.07
CA LEU A 86 -12.17 2.89 -7.77
C LEU A 86 -12.66 1.43 -7.87
N VAL A 87 -13.35 1.09 -8.96
CA VAL A 87 -13.77 -0.30 -9.25
C VAL A 87 -12.55 -1.20 -9.45
N LEU A 88 -11.56 -0.71 -10.19
CA LEU A 88 -10.31 -1.41 -10.42
C LEU A 88 -9.57 -1.62 -9.09
N VAL A 89 -9.37 -0.59 -8.28
CA VAL A 89 -8.77 -0.70 -6.93
C VAL A 89 -9.49 -1.74 -6.06
N SER A 90 -10.81 -1.81 -6.14
CA SER A 90 -11.62 -2.80 -5.40
C SER A 90 -11.35 -4.23 -5.88
N ILE A 91 -11.33 -4.45 -7.20
CA ILE A 91 -11.00 -5.75 -7.82
C ILE A 91 -9.57 -6.16 -7.46
N VAL A 92 -8.66 -5.21 -7.45
CA VAL A 92 -7.26 -5.41 -7.07
C VAL A 92 -7.13 -5.91 -5.64
N LEU A 93 -7.79 -5.24 -4.70
CA LEU A 93 -7.78 -5.67 -3.29
C LEU A 93 -8.37 -7.07 -3.13
N ILE A 94 -9.42 -7.41 -3.89
CA ILE A 94 -10.01 -8.76 -3.89
C ILE A 94 -9.01 -9.79 -4.43
N VAL A 95 -8.35 -9.50 -5.56
CA VAL A 95 -7.35 -10.40 -6.16
C VAL A 95 -6.14 -10.57 -5.25
N LEU A 96 -5.69 -9.50 -4.59
CA LEU A 96 -4.60 -9.51 -3.62
C LEU A 96 -4.94 -10.39 -2.41
N ALA A 97 -6.17 -10.25 -1.88
CA ALA A 97 -6.69 -11.07 -0.80
C ALA A 97 -6.77 -12.56 -1.19
N LEU A 98 -7.21 -12.84 -2.42
CA LEU A 98 -7.23 -14.20 -2.95
C LEU A 98 -5.81 -14.75 -3.12
N ALA A 99 -4.89 -13.98 -3.69
CA ALA A 99 -3.51 -14.39 -3.90
C ALA A 99 -2.84 -14.79 -2.57
N GLU A 100 -3.02 -13.99 -1.52
CA GLU A 100 -2.51 -14.35 -0.19
C GLU A 100 -3.19 -15.59 0.38
N TYR A 101 -4.51 -15.69 0.25
CA TYR A 101 -5.24 -16.87 0.71
C TYR A 101 -4.68 -18.15 0.07
N PHE A 102 -4.40 -18.09 -1.24
CA PHE A 102 -3.78 -19.20 -1.96
C PHE A 102 -2.32 -19.42 -1.57
N ASP A 103 -1.51 -18.38 -1.39
CA ASP A 103 -0.11 -18.52 -0.97
C ASP A 103 0.00 -19.12 0.44
N HIS A 104 -0.85 -18.68 1.37
CA HIS A 104 -0.96 -19.29 2.69
C HIS A 104 -1.34 -20.77 2.64
N ARG A 105 -2.31 -21.13 1.80
CA ARG A 105 -2.75 -22.52 1.65
C ARG A 105 -1.66 -23.40 1.00
N TYR A 106 -0.94 -22.86 0.03
CA TYR A 106 0.16 -23.54 -0.63
C TYR A 106 1.34 -23.77 0.32
N ASN A 107 1.69 -22.76 1.12
CA ASN A 107 2.79 -22.84 2.07
C ASN A 107 2.46 -23.73 3.30
N GLN A 108 1.19 -23.83 3.70
CA GLN A 108 0.74 -24.82 4.69
C GLN A 108 0.89 -26.27 4.18
N SER A 109 0.68 -26.51 2.89
CA SER A 109 0.79 -27.84 2.29
C SER A 109 2.23 -28.33 2.15
N ARG A 110 3.23 -27.45 2.26
CA ARG A 110 4.66 -27.79 2.24
C ARG A 110 5.26 -28.08 3.63
N ARG A 111 4.49 -27.87 4.70
CA ARG A 111 4.90 -28.11 6.10
C ARG A 111 4.29 -29.38 6.71
N ALA A 112 3.48 -30.11 5.95
CA ALA A 112 3.00 -31.46 6.26
C ALA A 112 3.76 -32.48 5.41
#